data_AF-A0A2V6DR50-F1
#
_entry.id   AF-A0A2V6DR50-F1
#
_cell.length_a   1.000
_cell.length_b   1.000
_cell.length_c   1.000
_cell.angle_alpha   90.00
_cell.angle_beta   90.00
_cell.angle_gamma   90.00
#
_symmetry.space_group_name_H-M   'P 1'
#
loop_
_entity.id
_entity.type
_entity.pdbx_description
1 polymer ?
#
loop_
_entity_poly.entity_id
_entity_poly.type
_entity_poly.pdbx_seq_one_letter_code
_entity_poly.pdbx_strand_id
1 'polypeptide(L)'
;MERLAERAWKFFMELGPGNVFLAGLLKLISKRRGDAQRRHLGNPRGHVRGRSVPSTSAQLLRIMSWRPAATTTTPGSPNQWRALTGRIADYFGLSYPHEFTFAASLFIALIFLRANTITHYRFARDEAQHLHLVWGWARGFVQYRDLADNHMPLFHILWTPIYRLIGDCGTILYWMRIVSQPLYIVAFWCTYRIGSLLFSRRVGVWAAILVGLSIDYVFNSVEFRTDNLWAPLWLLCIWVLLNGALTMRRALIAGLLMGLALASP
;
A
#
# COMPACT_ATOMS: atom_id res chain seq x y z
N MET A 1 -15.26 0.24 -32.44
CA MET A 1 -14.42 -0.01 -31.24
C MET A 1 -13.20 -0.89 -31.55
N GLU A 2 -13.30 -1.90 -32.42
CA GLU A 2 -12.14 -2.71 -32.87
C GLU A 2 -11.02 -1.91 -33.53
N ARG A 3 -11.33 -0.92 -34.39
CA ARG A 3 -10.31 -0.09 -35.06
C ARG A 3 -9.50 0.83 -34.13
N LEU A 4 -9.99 1.10 -32.92
CA LEU A 4 -9.27 1.87 -31.89
C LEU A 4 -8.32 0.97 -31.09
N ALA A 5 -8.70 -0.29 -30.86
CA ALA A 5 -7.85 -1.29 -30.24
C ALA A 5 -6.68 -1.70 -31.15
N GLU A 6 -6.91 -1.80 -32.47
CA GLU A 6 -5.84 -2.06 -33.44
C GLU A 6 -4.82 -0.91 -33.56
N ARG A 7 -5.29 0.34 -33.48
CA ARG A 7 -4.40 1.52 -33.51
C ARG A 7 -3.58 1.65 -32.23
N ALA A 8 -4.18 1.37 -31.07
CA ALA A 8 -3.47 1.31 -29.80
C ALA A 8 -2.46 0.14 -29.75
N TRP A 9 -2.79 -0.99 -30.38
CA TRP A 9 -1.90 -2.16 -30.51
C TRP A 9 -0.65 -1.85 -31.35
N LYS A 10 -0.82 -1.18 -32.51
CA LYS A 10 0.32 -0.79 -33.35
C LYS A 10 1.23 0.24 -32.66
N PHE A 11 0.66 1.21 -31.95
CA PHE A 11 1.42 2.20 -31.18
C PHE A 11 2.23 1.57 -30.03
N PHE A 12 1.74 0.48 -29.43
CA PHE A 12 2.42 -0.20 -28.32
C PHE A 12 3.56 -1.13 -28.75
N MET A 13 3.51 -1.68 -29.97
CA MET A 13 4.57 -2.53 -30.51
C MET A 13 5.83 -1.75 -30.91
N GLU A 14 5.72 -0.43 -31.12
CA GLU A 14 6.87 0.46 -31.40
C GLU A 14 7.66 0.84 -30.13
N LEU A 15 7.10 0.62 -28.93
CA LEU A 15 7.71 0.95 -27.63
C LEU A 15 8.36 -0.25 -26.94
N GLY A 16 9.36 -0.87 -27.60
CA GLY A 16 10.42 -1.69 -27.00
C GLY A 16 10.05 -2.91 -26.11
N PRO A 17 11.02 -3.81 -25.84
CA PRO A 17 10.77 -5.13 -25.23
C PRO A 17 10.41 -5.13 -23.73
N GLY A 18 10.19 -3.98 -23.08
CA GLY A 18 9.85 -3.88 -21.65
C GLY A 18 8.39 -4.13 -21.27
N ASN A 19 7.49 -4.40 -22.23
CA ASN A 19 6.04 -4.29 -22.05
C ASN A 19 5.27 -5.63 -21.87
N VAL A 20 5.95 -6.73 -21.54
CA VAL A 20 5.29 -8.04 -21.33
C VAL A 20 4.28 -7.99 -20.18
N PHE A 21 4.56 -7.22 -19.13
CA PHE A 21 3.67 -7.08 -17.97
C PHE A 21 2.39 -6.30 -18.30
N LEU A 22 2.49 -5.23 -19.09
CA LEU A 22 1.35 -4.41 -19.49
C LEU A 22 0.44 -5.15 -20.49
N ALA A 23 1.04 -5.93 -21.40
CA ALA A 23 0.32 -6.79 -22.33
C ALA A 23 -0.50 -7.88 -21.60
N GLY A 24 0.07 -8.47 -20.54
CA GLY A 24 -0.65 -9.42 -19.67
C GLY A 24 -1.81 -8.76 -18.93
N LEU A 25 -1.59 -7.56 -18.38
CA LEU A 25 -2.60 -6.80 -17.64
C LEU A 25 -3.79 -6.40 -18.52
N LEU A 26 -3.54 -5.93 -19.75
CA LEU A 26 -4.60 -5.54 -20.69
C LEU A 26 -5.43 -6.74 -21.17
N LYS A 27 -4.79 -7.89 -21.43
CA LYS A 27 -5.52 -9.14 -21.75
C LYS A 27 -6.41 -9.60 -20.59
N LEU A 28 -5.94 -9.45 -19.35
CA LEU A 28 -6.69 -9.85 -18.15
C LEU A 28 -7.89 -8.92 -17.88
N ILE A 29 -7.73 -7.61 -18.09
CA ILE A 29 -8.81 -6.61 -17.96
C ILE A 29 -9.90 -6.84 -19.02
N SER A 30 -9.52 -7.15 -20.25
CA SER A 30 -10.47 -7.47 -21.34
C SER A 30 -11.32 -8.71 -21.02
N LYS A 31 -10.69 -9.77 -20.52
CA LYS A 31 -11.37 -11.03 -20.17
C LYS A 31 -12.40 -10.84 -19.05
N ARG A 32 -12.05 -10.13 -17.98
CA ARG A 32 -13.00 -9.85 -16.86
C ARG A 32 -14.21 -9.02 -17.29
N ARG A 33 -14.07 -8.14 -18.29
CA ARG A 33 -15.19 -7.32 -18.78
C ARG A 33 -16.22 -8.15 -19.54
N GLY A 34 -15.77 -9.17 -20.28
CA GLY A 34 -16.66 -10.15 -20.93
C GLY A 34 -17.46 -10.98 -19.93
N ASP A 35 -16.86 -11.37 -18.81
CA ASP A 35 -17.50 -12.21 -17.78
C ASP A 35 -18.52 -11.43 -16.93
N ALA A 36 -18.28 -10.14 -16.68
CA ALA A 36 -19.20 -9.28 -15.95
C ALA A 36 -20.49 -8.99 -16.74
N GLN A 37 -20.37 -8.85 -18.06
CA GLN A 37 -21.51 -8.58 -18.94
C GLN A 37 -22.42 -9.81 -19.12
N ARG A 38 -21.87 -11.04 -18.98
CA ARG A 38 -22.66 -12.29 -18.99
C ARG A 38 -23.46 -12.53 -17.70
N ARG A 39 -23.04 -11.97 -16.56
CA ARG A 39 -23.75 -12.14 -15.27
C ARG A 39 -25.00 -11.26 -15.13
N HIS A 40 -25.09 -10.17 -15.88
CA HIS A 40 -26.24 -9.26 -15.82
C HIS A 40 -27.47 -9.75 -16.61
N LEU A 41 -27.37 -10.85 -17.35
CA LEU A 41 -28.46 -11.38 -18.19
C LEU A 41 -29.13 -12.65 -17.62
N GLY A 42 -28.82 -13.06 -16.38
CA GLY A 42 -29.36 -14.27 -15.75
C GLY A 42 -30.45 -14.04 -14.70
N ASN A 43 -31.71 -14.01 -15.15
CA ASN A 43 -32.98 -14.42 -14.51
C ASN A 43 -33.33 -14.02 -13.05
N PRO A 44 -34.48 -13.33 -12.82
CA PRO A 44 -35.03 -13.02 -11.50
C PRO A 44 -36.11 -14.04 -11.06
N ARG A 45 -36.11 -14.55 -9.81
CA ARG A 45 -37.31 -15.08 -9.12
C ARG A 45 -37.08 -15.48 -7.65
N GLY A 46 -38.05 -15.09 -6.81
CA GLY A 46 -38.43 -15.72 -5.52
C GLY A 46 -37.73 -15.14 -4.27
N HIS A 47 -38.35 -14.97 -3.10
CA HIS A 47 -39.70 -15.26 -2.63
C HIS A 47 -39.86 -14.56 -1.25
N VAL A 48 -41.05 -14.03 -0.95
CA VAL A 48 -41.40 -13.33 0.30
C VAL A 48 -41.71 -14.35 1.39
N ARG A 49 -41.16 -14.20 2.61
CA ARG A 49 -41.71 -14.81 3.84
C ARG A 49 -41.42 -13.94 5.06
N GLY A 50 -42.50 -13.54 5.73
CA GLY A 50 -42.49 -12.76 6.96
C GLY A 50 -42.03 -13.54 8.19
N ARG A 51 -41.62 -12.80 9.21
CA ARG A 51 -41.52 -13.28 10.59
C ARG A 51 -41.98 -12.22 11.58
N SER A 52 -42.67 -12.74 12.58
CA SER A 52 -43.39 -12.14 13.69
C SER A 52 -42.50 -11.46 14.72
N VAL A 53 -43.08 -10.44 15.35
CA VAL A 53 -42.59 -9.70 16.52
C VAL A 53 -42.86 -10.50 17.80
N PRO A 54 -41.92 -10.55 18.76
CA PRO A 54 -42.24 -10.83 20.15
C PRO A 54 -42.18 -9.56 21.02
N SER A 55 -43.14 -9.53 21.92
CA SER A 55 -43.51 -8.50 22.88
C SER A 55 -42.46 -8.16 23.94
N THR A 56 -42.33 -6.86 24.16
CA THR A 56 -41.83 -6.15 25.35
C THR A 56 -42.58 -6.61 26.60
N SER A 57 -41.94 -7.27 27.57
CA SER A 57 -42.35 -7.35 29.00
C SER A 57 -41.40 -8.22 29.87
N ALA A 58 -40.09 -7.89 29.95
CA ALA A 58 -39.20 -8.45 30.99
C ALA A 58 -37.87 -7.68 31.15
N GLN A 59 -37.89 -6.35 31.06
CA GLN A 59 -36.68 -5.51 31.14
C GLN A 59 -36.72 -4.47 32.28
N LEU A 60 -37.26 -4.85 33.44
CA LEU A 60 -37.19 -4.00 34.64
C LEU A 60 -37.12 -4.92 35.87
N LEU A 61 -35.90 -5.30 36.27
CA LEU A 61 -35.48 -5.70 37.64
C LEU A 61 -34.14 -6.46 37.59
N ARG A 62 -33.06 -5.77 37.23
CA ARG A 62 -31.68 -6.19 37.56
C ARG A 62 -30.72 -5.00 37.46
N ILE A 63 -30.99 -3.99 38.27
CA ILE A 63 -30.06 -2.92 38.61
C ILE A 63 -29.71 -3.15 40.09
N MET A 64 -28.43 -2.95 40.44
CA MET A 64 -27.80 -3.10 41.77
C MET A 64 -27.19 -4.47 42.11
N SER A 65 -25.99 -4.72 41.57
CA SER A 65 -24.83 -5.10 42.39
C SER A 65 -23.53 -4.83 41.62
N TRP A 66 -23.07 -3.58 41.63
CA TRP A 66 -21.72 -3.23 41.16
C TRP A 66 -20.72 -3.58 42.28
N ARG A 67 -19.99 -4.69 42.11
CA ARG A 67 -18.70 -4.92 42.77
C ARG A 67 -17.62 -4.82 41.69
N PRO A 68 -16.60 -3.96 41.83
CA PRO A 68 -15.47 -3.99 40.92
C PRO A 68 -14.65 -5.25 41.22
N ALA A 69 -14.76 -6.26 40.36
CA ALA A 69 -13.80 -7.35 40.35
C ALA A 69 -12.45 -6.78 39.89
N ALA A 70 -11.44 -6.93 40.74
CA ALA A 70 -10.07 -6.65 40.36
C ALA A 70 -9.73 -7.42 39.08
N THR A 71 -9.44 -6.69 38.01
CA THR A 71 -9.02 -7.26 36.73
C THR A 71 -7.59 -7.76 36.90
N THR A 72 -7.44 -8.95 37.47
CA THR A 72 -6.17 -9.67 37.46
C THR A 72 -5.93 -10.08 36.01
N THR A 73 -5.06 -9.36 35.31
CA THR A 73 -4.62 -9.66 33.95
C THR A 73 -3.88 -11.00 33.98
N THR A 74 -4.61 -12.09 33.81
CA THR A 74 -4.01 -13.42 33.64
C THR A 74 -3.24 -13.44 32.31
N PRO A 75 -2.00 -13.95 32.28
CA PRO A 75 -1.28 -14.15 31.04
C PRO A 75 -2.12 -15.06 30.11
N GLY A 76 -2.33 -14.62 28.87
CA GLY A 76 -3.19 -15.34 27.91
C GLY A 76 -2.81 -16.82 27.80
N SER A 77 -3.80 -17.69 28.02
CA SER A 77 -3.64 -19.15 27.93
C SER A 77 -3.04 -19.55 26.57
N PRO A 78 -2.13 -20.56 26.51
CA PRO A 78 -1.57 -21.08 25.27
C PRO A 78 -2.61 -21.44 24.18
N ASN A 79 -3.84 -21.72 24.60
CA ASN A 79 -4.94 -22.05 23.68
C ASN A 79 -5.51 -20.80 22.97
N GLN A 80 -5.44 -19.63 23.61
CA GLN A 80 -5.91 -18.37 23.03
C GLN A 80 -5.00 -17.91 21.88
N TRP A 81 -3.69 -18.07 22.04
CA TRP A 81 -2.70 -17.72 21.01
C TRP A 81 -2.84 -18.61 19.76
N ARG A 82 -3.03 -19.92 19.94
CA ARG A 82 -3.28 -20.84 18.81
C ARG A 82 -4.59 -20.52 18.08
N ALA A 83 -5.63 -20.14 18.82
CA ALA A 83 -6.89 -19.74 18.21
C ALA A 83 -6.77 -18.45 17.39
N LEU A 84 -5.97 -17.48 17.87
CA LEU A 84 -5.71 -16.24 17.13
C LEU A 84 -4.87 -16.49 15.87
N THR A 85 -3.77 -17.25 15.98
CA THR A 85 -2.92 -17.56 14.82
C THR A 85 -3.67 -18.34 13.75
N GLY A 86 -4.55 -19.27 14.15
CA GLY A 86 -5.45 -19.96 13.23
C GLY A 86 -6.35 -18.99 12.45
N ARG A 87 -7.04 -18.08 13.14
CA ARG A 87 -7.90 -17.07 12.48
C ARG A 87 -7.15 -16.17 11.51
N ILE A 88 -5.92 -15.78 11.85
CA ILE A 88 -5.09 -14.93 11.00
C ILE A 88 -4.63 -15.71 9.76
N ALA A 89 -4.16 -16.94 9.93
CA ALA A 89 -3.76 -17.81 8.83
C ALA A 89 -4.93 -18.06 7.86
N ASP A 90 -6.12 -18.36 8.40
CA ASP A 90 -7.35 -18.55 7.62
C ASP A 90 -7.73 -17.26 6.85
N TYR A 91 -7.63 -16.09 7.49
CA TYR A 91 -7.90 -14.81 6.83
C TYR A 91 -6.99 -14.57 5.63
N PHE A 92 -5.70 -14.87 5.76
CA PHE A 92 -4.72 -14.71 4.68
C PHE A 92 -4.71 -15.88 3.68
N GLY A 93 -5.45 -16.96 3.95
CA GLY A 93 -5.49 -18.16 3.12
C GLY A 93 -4.19 -18.96 3.19
N LEU A 94 -3.48 -18.91 4.31
CA LEU A 94 -2.27 -19.68 4.58
C LEU A 94 -2.68 -21.04 5.14
N SER A 95 -2.69 -22.06 4.29
CA SER A 95 -3.37 -23.34 4.57
C SER A 95 -2.66 -24.20 5.62
N TYR A 96 -1.37 -23.99 5.84
CA TYR A 96 -0.57 -24.79 6.75
C TYR A 96 0.00 -23.96 7.91
N PRO A 97 0.02 -24.48 9.15
CA PRO A 97 0.59 -23.77 10.29
C PRO A 97 2.04 -23.33 10.09
N HIS A 98 2.86 -24.17 9.45
CA HIS A 98 4.25 -23.85 9.14
C HIS A 98 4.39 -22.72 8.11
N GLU A 99 3.43 -22.61 7.17
CA GLU A 99 3.43 -21.54 6.18
C GLU A 99 3.20 -20.18 6.85
N PHE A 100 2.23 -20.11 7.76
CA PHE A 100 1.98 -18.91 8.55
C PHE A 100 3.19 -18.54 9.40
N THR A 101 3.78 -19.50 10.12
CA THR A 101 4.98 -19.25 10.92
C THR A 101 6.13 -18.75 10.06
N PHE A 102 6.35 -19.34 8.87
CA PHE A 102 7.41 -18.91 7.97
C PHE A 102 7.18 -17.48 7.45
N ALA A 103 5.96 -17.17 7.00
CA ALA A 103 5.60 -15.82 6.55
C ALA A 103 5.74 -14.78 7.68
N ALA A 104 5.29 -15.10 8.88
CA ALA A 104 5.40 -14.23 10.06
C ALA A 104 6.87 -14.00 10.45
N SER A 105 7.69 -15.06 10.50
CA SER A 105 9.11 -14.97 10.79
C SER A 105 9.85 -14.12 9.76
N LEU A 106 9.57 -14.30 8.46
CA LEU A 106 10.16 -13.47 7.41
C LEU A 106 9.72 -12.01 7.53
N PHE A 107 8.45 -11.75 7.84
CA PHE A 107 7.96 -10.39 8.04
C PHE A 107 8.64 -9.70 9.24
N ILE A 108 8.82 -10.43 10.35
CA ILE A 108 9.57 -9.94 11.51
C ILE A 108 11.04 -9.67 11.12
N ALA A 109 11.68 -10.60 10.40
CA ALA A 109 13.04 -10.42 9.92
C ALA A 109 13.17 -9.21 8.99
N LEU A 110 12.16 -8.93 8.16
CA LEU A 110 12.10 -7.71 7.33
C LEU A 110 12.05 -6.44 8.17
N ILE A 111 11.29 -6.42 9.26
CA ILE A 111 11.25 -5.27 10.18
C ILE A 111 12.63 -5.03 10.82
N PHE A 112 13.30 -6.10 11.26
CA PHE A 112 14.65 -5.99 11.83
C PHE A 112 15.68 -5.55 10.80
N LEU A 113 15.67 -6.17 9.61
CA LEU A 113 16.50 -5.77 8.49
C LEU A 113 16.30 -4.28 8.20
N ARG A 114 15.05 -3.82 8.19
CA ARG A 114 14.70 -2.42 7.94
C ARG A 114 15.26 -1.48 8.99
N ALA A 115 15.04 -1.77 10.26
CA ALA A 115 15.56 -0.96 11.36
C ALA A 115 17.09 -0.86 11.30
N ASN A 116 17.77 -1.98 11.04
CA ASN A 116 19.21 -2.04 10.89
C ASN A 116 19.72 -1.25 9.66
N THR A 117 19.03 -1.36 8.52
CA THR A 117 19.42 -0.62 7.30
C THR A 117 19.27 0.88 7.50
N ILE A 118 18.21 1.37 8.17
CA ILE A 118 18.04 2.80 8.43
C ILE A 118 19.22 3.39 9.22
N THR A 119 19.71 2.66 10.23
CA THR A 119 20.76 3.14 11.14
C THR A 119 22.18 2.92 10.64
N HIS A 120 22.43 1.84 9.88
CA HIS A 120 23.78 1.44 9.49
C HIS A 120 24.10 1.60 8.00
N TYR A 121 23.09 1.74 7.14
CA TYR A 121 23.35 1.95 5.71
C TYR A 121 23.90 3.35 5.46
N ARG A 122 24.98 3.43 4.70
CA ARG A 122 25.66 4.69 4.41
C ARG A 122 24.74 5.65 3.67
N PHE A 123 24.92 6.94 3.89
CA PHE A 123 24.18 7.94 3.14
C PHE A 123 24.73 8.05 1.73
N ALA A 124 23.84 7.99 0.74
CA ALA A 124 24.15 8.20 -0.66
C ALA A 124 24.28 9.71 -0.96
N ARG A 125 24.94 10.04 -2.08
CA ARG A 125 25.06 11.42 -2.55
C ARG A 125 23.69 12.05 -2.82
N ASP A 126 22.79 11.26 -3.41
CA ASP A 126 21.43 11.69 -3.78
C ASP A 126 20.64 12.15 -2.54
N GLU A 127 20.80 11.49 -1.39
CA GLU A 127 20.10 11.86 -0.15
C GLU A 127 20.50 13.25 0.35
N ALA A 128 21.80 13.55 0.31
CA ALA A 128 22.30 14.88 0.66
C ALA A 128 21.83 15.94 -0.34
N GLN A 129 21.77 15.61 -1.64
CA GLN A 129 21.24 16.49 -2.67
C GLN A 129 19.76 16.81 -2.45
N HIS A 130 18.90 15.81 -2.27
CA HIS A 130 17.48 16.03 -1.99
C HIS A 130 17.27 16.80 -0.68
N LEU A 131 18.06 16.52 0.35
CA LEU A 131 18.02 17.28 1.60
C LEU A 131 18.41 18.74 1.40
N HIS A 132 19.44 19.03 0.61
CA HIS A 132 19.86 20.39 0.33
C HIS A 132 18.76 21.20 -0.39
N LEU A 133 18.03 20.56 -1.30
CA LEU A 133 16.89 21.18 -1.98
C LEU A 133 15.73 21.46 -1.01
N VAL A 134 15.42 20.52 -0.11
CA VAL A 134 14.44 20.73 0.98
C VAL A 134 14.86 21.88 1.90
N TRP A 135 16.14 21.93 2.29
CA TRP A 135 16.69 23.05 3.05
C TRP A 135 16.49 24.37 2.29
N GLY A 136 16.72 24.37 0.97
CA GLY A 136 16.56 25.55 0.15
C GLY A 136 15.13 26.09 0.14
N TRP A 137 14.15 25.20 -0.06
CA TRP A 137 12.73 25.52 0.11
C TRP A 137 12.42 26.03 1.53
N ALA A 138 12.99 25.40 2.56
CA ALA A 138 12.78 25.81 3.93
C ALA A 138 13.29 27.24 4.20
N ARG A 139 14.35 27.68 3.50
CA ARG A 139 14.91 29.04 3.58
C ARG A 139 14.27 30.05 2.63
N GLY A 140 13.33 29.62 1.78
CA GLY A 140 12.62 30.51 0.86
C GLY A 140 13.35 30.78 -0.45
N PHE A 141 14.36 29.98 -0.80
CA PHE A 141 14.97 30.03 -2.13
C PHE A 141 14.00 29.50 -3.18
N VAL A 142 14.06 30.10 -4.37
CA VAL A 142 13.27 29.70 -5.54
C VAL A 142 14.04 28.65 -6.32
N GLN A 143 13.54 27.41 -6.35
CA GLN A 143 14.17 26.32 -7.11
C GLN A 143 14.26 26.64 -8.61
N TYR A 144 15.27 26.07 -9.27
CA TYR A 144 15.65 26.31 -10.67
C TYR A 144 16.18 27.72 -10.98
N ARG A 145 15.93 28.70 -10.11
CA ARG A 145 16.50 30.06 -10.20
C ARG A 145 17.70 30.23 -9.28
N ASP A 146 17.51 29.93 -8.00
CA ASP A 146 18.50 30.14 -6.94
C ASP A 146 19.31 28.86 -6.66
N LEU A 147 18.72 27.70 -6.95
CA LEU A 147 19.30 26.37 -6.76
C LEU A 147 19.07 25.53 -8.02
N ALA A 148 20.14 24.93 -8.55
CA ALA A 148 20.05 24.06 -9.71
C ALA A 148 19.51 22.68 -9.30
N ASP A 149 18.43 22.24 -9.96
CA ASP A 149 17.86 20.91 -9.79
C ASP A 149 17.20 20.44 -11.10
N ASN A 150 17.11 19.14 -11.29
CA ASN A 150 16.47 18.49 -12.43
C ASN A 150 15.26 17.64 -12.06
N HIS A 151 14.98 17.48 -10.76
CA HIS A 151 13.83 16.74 -10.26
C HIS A 151 12.59 17.66 -10.23
N MET A 152 11.38 17.09 -10.18
CA MET A 152 10.18 17.92 -10.00
C MET A 152 9.93 18.16 -8.50
N PRO A 153 9.30 19.30 -8.14
CA PRO A 153 9.46 19.84 -6.80
C PRO A 153 8.53 19.23 -5.74
N LEU A 154 7.58 18.36 -6.11
CA LEU A 154 6.53 17.92 -5.18
C LEU A 154 7.11 17.23 -3.94
N PHE A 155 8.11 16.37 -4.14
CA PHE A 155 8.79 15.68 -3.06
C PHE A 155 9.40 16.67 -2.06
N HIS A 156 10.18 17.65 -2.56
CA HIS A 156 10.86 18.58 -1.68
C HIS A 156 9.89 19.52 -0.96
N ILE A 157 8.83 19.98 -1.65
CA ILE A 157 7.78 20.81 -1.05
C ILE A 157 7.10 20.07 0.10
N LEU A 158 6.77 18.78 -0.07
CA LEU A 158 6.09 17.99 0.95
C LEU A 158 6.96 17.74 2.20
N TRP A 159 8.29 17.64 2.06
CA TRP A 159 9.20 17.42 3.19
C TRP A 159 9.72 18.71 3.82
N THR A 160 9.57 19.85 3.15
CA THR A 160 9.92 21.18 3.67
C THR A 160 9.30 21.49 5.05
N PRO A 161 7.99 21.29 5.30
CA PRO A 161 7.44 21.56 6.63
C PRO A 161 8.05 20.65 7.70
N ILE A 162 8.34 19.39 7.36
CA ILE A 162 8.95 18.44 8.29
C ILE A 162 10.39 18.86 8.61
N TYR A 163 11.15 19.28 7.59
CA TYR A 163 12.48 19.85 7.78
C TYR A 163 12.45 21.06 8.70
N ARG A 164 11.52 22.00 8.48
CA ARG A 164 11.37 23.19 9.33
C ARG A 164 11.05 22.85 10.78
N LEU A 165 10.29 21.78 11.03
CA LEU A 165 9.98 21.33 12.38
C LEU A 165 11.18 20.71 13.10
N ILE A 166 12.03 19.96 12.38
CA ILE A 166 13.22 19.32 12.97
C ILE A 166 14.38 20.32 13.11
N GLY A 167 14.54 21.19 12.12
CA GLY A 167 15.62 22.17 12.04
C GLY A 167 16.95 21.61 11.53
N ASP A 168 17.96 22.49 11.49
CA ASP A 168 19.29 22.14 11.03
C ASP A 168 20.04 21.36 12.13
N CYS A 169 20.25 20.06 11.93
CA CYS A 169 21.00 19.23 12.86
C CYS A 169 21.84 18.18 12.13
N GLY A 170 22.94 17.73 12.76
CA GLY A 170 23.83 16.73 12.15
C GLY A 170 23.17 15.36 11.92
N THR A 171 22.02 15.11 12.54
CA THR A 171 21.26 13.85 12.43
C THR A 171 20.04 13.96 11.51
N ILE A 172 19.87 15.08 10.80
CA ILE A 172 18.66 15.36 10.00
C ILE A 172 18.36 14.28 8.95
N LEU A 173 19.40 13.68 8.33
CA LEU A 173 19.22 12.62 7.33
C LEU A 173 18.59 11.36 7.94
N TYR A 174 18.94 11.00 9.18
CA TYR A 174 18.30 9.86 9.86
C TYR A 174 16.80 10.13 10.07
N TRP A 175 16.45 11.34 10.49
CA TRP A 175 15.05 11.73 10.65
C TRP A 175 14.28 11.69 9.33
N MET A 176 14.89 12.16 8.24
CA MET A 176 14.26 12.12 6.92
C MET A 176 14.05 10.70 6.42
N ARG A 177 15.00 9.78 6.66
CA ARG A 177 14.78 8.35 6.39
C ARG A 177 13.59 7.81 7.20
N ILE A 178 13.54 8.07 8.51
CA ILE A 178 12.45 7.60 9.40
C ILE A 178 11.09 8.13 8.94
N VAL A 179 11.00 9.42 8.61
CA VAL A 179 9.77 10.07 8.17
C VAL A 179 9.28 9.51 6.82
N SER A 180 10.17 9.04 5.96
CA SER A 180 9.79 8.45 4.67
C SER A 180 9.26 7.01 4.78
N GLN A 181 9.46 6.32 5.92
CA GLN A 181 9.05 4.93 6.10
C GLN A 181 7.54 4.64 5.96
N PRO A 182 6.62 5.53 6.35
CA PRO A 182 5.19 5.33 6.11
C PRO A 182 4.86 5.14 4.61
N LEU A 183 5.54 5.83 3.70
CA LEU A 183 5.30 5.70 2.25
C LEU A 183 5.73 4.33 1.72
N TYR A 184 6.81 3.78 2.26
CA TYR A 184 7.20 2.40 2.01
C TYR A 184 6.14 1.39 2.48
N ILE A 185 5.57 1.61 3.67
CA ILE A 185 4.49 0.75 4.18
C ILE A 185 3.29 0.78 3.23
N VAL A 186 2.98 1.95 2.65
CA VAL A 186 1.93 2.09 1.63
C VAL A 186 2.27 1.29 0.37
N ALA A 187 3.50 1.36 -0.14
CA ALA A 187 3.92 0.57 -1.30
C ALA A 187 3.82 -0.94 -1.04
N PHE A 188 4.35 -1.39 0.11
CA PHE A 188 4.29 -2.79 0.56
C PHE A 188 2.84 -3.28 0.68
N TRP A 189 1.97 -2.46 1.26
CA TRP A 189 0.54 -2.74 1.36
C TRP A 189 -0.13 -2.80 -0.01
N CYS A 190 0.19 -1.89 -0.93
CA CYS A 190 -0.36 -1.92 -2.29
C CYS A 190 0.02 -3.21 -3.01
N THR A 191 1.27 -3.67 -2.89
CA THR A 191 1.74 -4.95 -3.43
C THR A 191 0.88 -6.11 -2.92
N TYR A 192 0.63 -6.17 -1.60
CA TYR A 192 -0.27 -7.16 -1.00
C TYR A 192 -1.68 -7.07 -1.59
N ARG A 193 -2.24 -5.86 -1.70
CA ARG A 193 -3.62 -5.64 -2.19
C ARG A 193 -3.77 -6.02 -3.66
N ILE A 194 -2.81 -5.66 -4.50
CA ILE A 194 -2.81 -5.97 -5.94
C ILE A 194 -2.68 -7.48 -6.14
N GLY A 195 -1.72 -8.15 -5.48
CA GLY A 195 -1.57 -9.61 -5.54
C GLY A 195 -2.82 -10.34 -5.06
N SER A 196 -3.44 -9.83 -3.98
CA SER A 196 -4.70 -10.36 -3.44
C SER A 196 -5.89 -10.22 -4.39
N LEU A 197 -5.97 -9.09 -5.11
CA LEU A 197 -7.05 -8.80 -6.06
C LEU A 197 -6.95 -9.61 -7.34
N LEU A 198 -5.72 -9.83 -7.83
CA LEU A 198 -5.46 -10.51 -9.09
C LEU A 198 -5.48 -12.03 -8.95
N PHE A 199 -5.01 -12.56 -7.81
CA PHE A 199 -4.86 -14.00 -7.61
C PHE A 199 -5.56 -14.47 -6.33
N SER A 200 -4.90 -14.33 -5.18
CA SER A 200 -5.42 -14.75 -3.87
C SER A 200 -4.70 -14.02 -2.74
N ARG A 201 -5.31 -13.98 -1.55
CA ARG A 201 -4.70 -13.34 -0.37
C ARG A 201 -3.33 -13.94 -0.03
N ARG A 202 -3.19 -15.26 -0.20
CA ARG A 202 -1.93 -15.99 -0.04
C ARG A 202 -0.85 -15.47 -0.98
N VAL A 203 -1.19 -15.31 -2.27
CA VAL A 203 -0.27 -14.73 -3.27
C VAL A 203 0.08 -13.28 -2.91
N GLY A 204 -0.88 -12.49 -2.42
CA GLY A 204 -0.62 -11.14 -1.94
C GLY A 204 0.40 -11.09 -0.81
N VAL A 205 0.29 -11.98 0.19
CA VAL A 205 1.25 -12.05 1.31
C VAL A 205 2.64 -12.37 0.80
N TRP A 206 2.77 -13.42 -0.03
CA TRP A 206 4.05 -13.82 -0.58
C TRP A 206 4.66 -12.77 -1.51
N ALA A 207 3.85 -12.12 -2.35
CA ALA A 207 4.31 -11.05 -3.22
C ALA A 207 4.89 -9.88 -2.40
N ALA A 208 4.22 -9.48 -1.32
CA ALA A 208 4.71 -8.41 -0.46
C ALA A 208 6.02 -8.81 0.23
N ILE A 209 6.11 -10.00 0.81
CA ILE A 209 7.34 -10.51 1.46
C ILE A 209 8.50 -10.58 0.46
N LEU A 210 8.29 -11.14 -0.73
CA LEU A 210 9.33 -11.27 -1.74
C LEU A 210 9.81 -9.92 -2.26
N VAL A 211 8.91 -8.95 -2.49
CA VAL A 211 9.30 -7.57 -2.81
C VAL A 211 10.07 -6.96 -1.65
N GLY A 212 9.60 -7.16 -0.42
CA GLY A 212 10.26 -6.74 0.83
C GLY A 212 11.71 -7.24 0.96
N LEU A 213 11.98 -8.46 0.48
CA LEU A 213 13.29 -9.11 0.51
C LEU A 213 14.16 -8.76 -0.70
N SER A 214 13.63 -8.11 -1.73
CA SER A 214 14.41 -7.76 -2.90
C SER A 214 15.44 -6.68 -2.54
N ILE A 215 16.68 -6.87 -3.02
CA ILE A 215 17.83 -6.02 -2.66
C ILE A 215 17.54 -4.55 -2.99
N ASP A 216 17.08 -4.29 -4.22
CA ASP A 216 16.75 -2.94 -4.67
C ASP A 216 15.70 -2.28 -3.77
N TYR A 217 14.67 -3.04 -3.38
CA TYR A 217 13.63 -2.51 -2.51
C TYR A 217 14.14 -2.27 -1.09
N VAL A 218 14.96 -3.16 -0.51
CA VAL A 218 15.51 -2.96 0.85
C VAL A 218 16.34 -1.69 0.94
N PHE A 219 17.20 -1.42 -0.05
CA PHE A 219 18.11 -0.28 -0.01
C PHE A 219 17.48 1.01 -0.52
N ASN A 220 16.94 1.03 -1.74
CA ASN A 220 16.41 2.26 -2.34
C ASN A 220 15.27 2.84 -1.50
N SER A 221 14.45 1.98 -0.91
CA SER A 221 13.31 2.48 -0.14
C SER A 221 13.64 2.95 1.28
N VAL A 222 14.88 2.78 1.73
CA VAL A 222 15.38 3.38 2.99
C VAL A 222 15.95 4.77 2.74
N GLU A 223 16.52 5.01 1.57
CA GLU A 223 17.17 6.27 1.22
C GLU A 223 16.19 7.44 1.19
N PHE A 224 16.63 8.64 1.57
CA PHE A 224 15.83 9.85 1.39
C PHE A 224 15.84 10.33 -0.08
N ARG A 225 14.90 9.80 -0.87
CA ARG A 225 14.83 10.02 -2.34
C ARG A 225 13.40 10.18 -2.86
N THR A 226 13.28 10.74 -4.06
CA THR A 226 12.01 11.02 -4.75
C THR A 226 11.22 9.77 -5.12
N ASP A 227 11.90 8.66 -5.43
CA ASP A 227 11.27 7.38 -5.77
C ASP A 227 10.41 6.82 -4.63
N ASN A 228 10.72 7.18 -3.38
CA ASN A 228 9.94 6.82 -2.20
C ASN A 228 8.58 7.51 -2.11
N LEU A 229 8.34 8.57 -2.87
CA LEU A 229 7.02 9.16 -3.06
C LEU A 229 6.36 8.65 -4.34
N TRP A 230 7.11 8.60 -5.44
CA TRP A 230 6.59 8.19 -6.74
C TRP A 230 6.02 6.77 -6.74
N ALA A 231 6.78 5.79 -6.23
CA ALA A 231 6.41 4.38 -6.27
C ALA A 231 5.10 4.07 -5.52
N PRO A 232 4.88 4.52 -4.27
CA PRO A 232 3.61 4.27 -3.58
C PRO A 232 2.43 4.97 -4.24
N LEU A 233 2.59 6.20 -4.76
CA LEU A 233 1.52 6.90 -5.48
C LEU A 233 1.14 6.16 -6.77
N TRP A 234 2.12 5.67 -7.52
CA TRP A 234 1.93 4.84 -8.70
C TRP A 234 1.20 3.52 -8.36
N LEU A 235 1.65 2.81 -7.33
CA LEU A 235 1.01 1.56 -6.90
C LEU A 235 -0.41 1.78 -6.35
N LEU A 236 -0.66 2.88 -5.64
CA LEU A 236 -2.01 3.28 -5.23
C LEU A 236 -2.90 3.56 -6.44
N CYS A 237 -2.39 4.25 -7.46
CA CYS A 237 -3.10 4.49 -8.71
C CYS A 237 -3.52 3.16 -9.37
N ILE A 238 -2.57 2.23 -9.54
CA ILE A 238 -2.86 0.89 -10.08
C ILE A 238 -3.89 0.16 -9.24
N TRP A 239 -3.73 0.16 -7.91
CA TRP A 239 -4.68 -0.50 -7.02
C TRP A 239 -6.09 0.09 -7.15
N VAL A 240 -6.22 1.42 -7.20
CA VAL A 240 -7.49 2.10 -7.44
C VAL A 240 -8.07 1.72 -8.79
N LEU A 241 -7.28 1.62 -9.86
CA LEU A 241 -7.80 1.21 -11.17
C LEU A 241 -8.27 -0.26 -11.18
N LEU A 242 -7.59 -1.15 -10.46
CA LEU A 242 -7.91 -2.58 -10.44
C LEU A 242 -9.08 -2.95 -9.50
N ASN A 243 -9.32 -2.18 -8.44
CA ASN A 243 -10.21 -2.57 -7.33
C ASN A 243 -11.73 -2.40 -7.61
N GLY A 244 -12.22 -2.82 -8.78
CA GLY A 244 -13.65 -2.79 -9.15
C GLY A 244 -13.95 -2.05 -10.45
N ALA A 245 -15.23 -1.76 -10.72
CA ALA A 245 -15.64 -1.05 -11.93
C ALA A 245 -15.06 0.38 -11.99
N LEU A 246 -14.76 0.85 -13.19
CA LEU A 246 -14.29 2.22 -13.40
C LEU A 246 -15.46 3.20 -13.29
N THR A 247 -15.48 3.97 -12.22
CA THR A 247 -16.46 5.05 -11.99
C THR A 247 -15.78 6.41 -12.10
N MET A 248 -16.54 7.48 -12.31
CA MET A 248 -15.99 8.85 -12.40
C MET A 248 -15.12 9.20 -11.18
N ARG A 249 -15.62 8.92 -9.97
CA ARG A 249 -14.86 9.15 -8.72
C ARG A 249 -13.51 8.40 -8.72
N ARG A 250 -13.48 7.15 -9.17
CA ARG A 250 -12.25 6.35 -9.21
C ARG A 250 -11.29 6.82 -10.29
N ALA A 251 -11.82 7.25 -11.44
CA ALA A 251 -11.02 7.86 -12.51
C ALA A 251 -10.38 9.17 -12.04
N LEU A 252 -11.12 10.03 -11.32
CA LEU A 252 -10.58 11.26 -10.73
C LEU A 252 -9.49 10.98 -9.69
N ILE A 253 -9.72 10.03 -8.78
CA ILE A 253 -8.70 9.65 -7.78
C ILE A 253 -7.46 9.08 -8.47
N ALA A 254 -7.61 8.18 -9.43
CA ALA A 254 -6.50 7.61 -10.17
C ALA A 254 -5.73 8.68 -10.97
N GLY A 255 -6.44 9.61 -11.63
CA GLY A 255 -5.83 10.73 -12.34
C GLY A 255 -5.04 11.65 -11.41
N LEU A 256 -5.58 11.96 -10.23
CA LEU A 256 -4.87 12.75 -9.21
C LEU A 256 -3.61 12.03 -8.73
N LEU A 257 -3.72 10.75 -8.35
CA LEU A 257 -2.58 9.95 -7.91
C LEU A 257 -1.50 9.84 -9.00
N MET A 258 -1.92 9.66 -10.25
CA MET A 258 -1.03 9.65 -11.41
C MET A 258 -0.32 11.00 -11.58
N GLY A 259 -1.06 12.11 -11.53
CA GLY A 259 -0.47 13.44 -11.63
C GLY A 259 0.53 13.74 -10.51
N LEU A 260 0.21 13.34 -9.28
CA LEU A 260 1.12 13.48 -8.14
C LEU A 260 2.37 12.60 -8.30
N ALA A 261 2.23 11.35 -8.77
CA ALA A 261 3.38 10.50 -9.05
C ALA A 261 4.27 11.14 -10.12
N LEU A 262 3.69 11.58 -11.23
CA LEU A 262 4.45 12.24 -12.29
C LEU A 262 5.12 13.53 -11.81
N ALA A 263 4.58 14.19 -10.79
CA ALA A 263 5.17 15.39 -10.20
C ALA A 263 6.28 15.12 -9.15
N SER A 264 6.62 13.85 -8.90
CA SER A 264 7.64 13.44 -7.92
C SER A 264 8.79 12.59 -8.50
N PRO A 265 9.30 12.81 -9.73
CA PRO A 265 10.38 12.00 -10.27
C PRO A 265 11.69 12.22 -9.50
#